data_AF-A0A8D9D9Q0-F1
#
_entry.id   AF-A0A8D9D9Q0-F1
#
_cell.length_a   1.000
_cell.length_b   1.000
_cell.length_c   1.000
_cell.angle_alpha   90.00
_cell.angle_beta   90.00
_cell.angle_gamma   90.00
#
_symmetry.space_group_name_H-M   'P 1'
#
loop_
_entity.id
_entity.type
_entity.pdbx_description
1 polymer ?
#
loop_
_entity_poly.entity_id
_entity_poly.type
_entity_poly.pdbx_seq_one_letter_code
_entity_poly.pdbx_strand_id
1 'polypeptide(L)' 'MARVAFTGVIRLWKQFSASGGLTIEMVLLDDNGDKIHATVKKDLVQQFDPFLSEGK' A
#
# COMPACT_ATOMS: atom_id res chain seq x y z
N MET A 1 -7.22 4.13 -23.08
CA MET A 1 -6.39 4.07 -21.86
C MET A 1 -6.60 2.71 -21.23
N ALA A 2 -5.55 1.95 -20.96
CA ALA A 2 -5.68 0.67 -20.26
C ALA A 2 -5.92 0.94 -18.77
N ARG A 3 -6.95 0.33 -18.20
CA ARG A 3 -7.27 0.43 -16.78
C ARG A 3 -6.48 -0.69 -16.08
N VAL A 4 -5.48 -0.34 -15.27
CA VAL A 4 -4.85 -1.30 -14.37
C VAL A 4 -5.79 -1.45 -13.18
N ALA A 5 -6.39 -2.62 -13.03
CA ALA A 5 -7.16 -2.96 -11.84
C ALA A 5 -6.25 -3.73 -10.87
N PHE A 6 -6.43 -3.46 -9.58
CA PHE A 6 -5.70 -4.13 -8.51
C PHE A 6 -6.61 -5.19 -7.91
N THR A 7 -6.07 -6.40 -7.74
CA THR A 7 -6.80 -7.56 -7.22
C THR A 7 -6.74 -7.66 -5.70
N GLY A 8 -5.70 -7.08 -5.08
CA GLY A 8 -5.60 -7.08 -3.62
C GLY A 8 -4.26 -6.61 -3.07
N VAL A 9 -4.19 -6.54 -1.74
CA VAL A 9 -2.97 -6.22 -0.99
C VAL A 9 -2.35 -7.52 -0.48
N ILE A 10 -1.23 -7.96 -1.06
CA ILE A 10 -0.59 -9.24 -0.70
C ILE A 10 0.41 -9.14 0.44
N ARG A 11 0.90 -7.93 0.74
CA ARG A 11 1.73 -7.61 1.91
C ARG A 11 1.41 -6.21 2.39
N LEU A 12 1.29 -6.03 3.71
CA LEU A 12 1.06 -4.72 4.33
C LEU A 12 1.89 -4.60 5.61
N TRP A 13 2.69 -3.53 5.74
CA TRP A 13 3.43 -3.27 6.97
C TRP A 13 3.57 -1.78 7.25
N LYS A 14 3.79 -1.45 8.52
CA LYS A 14 4.11 -0.10 8.95
C LYS A 14 5.61 0.03 9.14
N GLN A 15 6.18 1.13 8.65
CA GLN A 15 7.58 1.45 8.83
C GLN A 15 7.71 2.84 9.44
N PHE A 16 8.71 3.04 10.29
CA PHE A 16 9.03 4.35 10.84
C PHE A 16 10.48 4.71 10.54
N SER A 17 10.72 5.97 10.19
CA SER A 17 12.08 6.54 10.14
C SER A 17 12.09 7.93 10.78
N ALA A 18 13.26 8.34 11.30
CA ALA A 18 13.39 9.64 11.95
C ALA A 18 13.15 10.83 11.01
N SER A 19 13.55 10.72 9.73
CA SER A 19 13.36 11.77 8.72
C SER A 19 12.02 11.69 8.00
N GLY A 20 11.44 10.49 7.83
CA GLY A 20 10.22 10.26 7.06
C GLY A 20 8.95 10.08 7.90
N GLY A 21 9.08 9.84 9.20
CA GLY A 21 7.96 9.48 10.07
C GLY A 21 7.39 8.09 9.78
N LEU A 22 6.15 7.86 10.21
CA LEU A 22 5.41 6.63 9.97
C LEU A 22 4.93 6.56 8.52
N THR A 23 5.12 5.43 7.85
CA THR A 23 4.54 5.09 6.55
C THR A 23 3.81 3.76 6.63
N ILE A 24 2.89 3.54 5.68
CA ILE A 24 2.35 2.20 5.42
C ILE A 24 2.92 1.77 4.07
N GLU A 25 3.67 0.68 4.08
CA GLU A 25 4.23 0.07 2.89
C GLU A 25 3.38 -1.13 2.50
N MET A 26 3.22 -1.36 1.20
CA MET A 26 2.45 -2.48 0.70
C MET A 26 2.96 -3.01 -0.64
N VAL A 27 2.57 -4.26 -0.91
CA VAL A 27 2.67 -4.85 -2.25
C VAL A 27 1.26 -5.13 -2.74
N LEU A 28 0.91 -4.51 -3.87
CA LEU A 28 -0.33 -4.72 -4.61
C LEU A 28 -0.12 -5.80 -5.66
N LEU A 29 -1.16 -6.56 -5.96
CA LEU A 29 -1.24 -7.43 -7.12
C LEU A 29 -2.19 -6.80 -8.15
N ASP A 30 -1.81 -6.76 -9.42
CA ASP A 30 -2.71 -6.34 -10.50
C ASP A 30 -3.41 -7.54 -11.18
N ASP A 31 -4.32 -7.28 -12.10
CA ASP A 31 -5.04 -8.32 -12.85
C ASP A 31 -4.13 -9.18 -13.76
N ASN A 32 -2.92 -8.71 -14.08
CA ASN A 32 -1.93 -9.44 -14.86
C ASN A 32 -1.01 -10.31 -13.99
N GLY A 33 -1.12 -10.20 -12.66
CA GLY A 33 -0.24 -10.87 -11.70
C GLY A 33 1.05 -10.10 -11.39
N ASP A 34 1.15 -8.84 -11.83
CA ASP A 34 2.28 -7.97 -11.54
C ASP A 34 2.23 -7.50 -10.08
N LYS A 35 3.41 -7.46 -9.45
CA LYS A 35 3.59 -6.99 -8.07
C LYS A 35 4.05 -5.54 -8.07
N ILE A 36 3.27 -4.68 -7.43
CA ILE A 36 3.52 -3.25 -7.42
C ILE A 36 3.78 -2.79 -5.98
N HIS A 37 4.96 -2.22 -5.75
CA HIS A 37 5.29 -1.60 -4.47
C HIS A 37 4.61 -0.23 -4.36
N ALA A 38 3.93 -0.01 -3.24
CA ALA A 38 3.25 1.25 -2.96
C ALA A 38 3.45 1.68 -1.50
N THR A 39 3.40 2.99 -1.28
CA THR A 39 3.64 3.60 0.02
C THR A 39 2.58 4.66 0.32
N VAL A 40 1.95 4.59 1.48
CA VAL A 40 1.23 5.71 2.09
C VAL A 40 2.20 6.52 2.94
N LYS A 41 2.43 7.78 2.54
CA LYS A 41 3.30 8.69 3.27
C LYS A 41 2.65 9.19 4.56
N LYS A 42 3.50 9.63 5.50
CA LYS A 42 3.14 10.11 6.85
C LYS A 42 1.87 10.92 6.94
N ASP A 43 1.73 11.94 6.09
CA ASP A 43 0.60 12.88 6.16
C ASP A 43 -0.75 12.24 5.81
N LEU A 44 -0.73 11.05 5.20
CA LEU A 44 -1.91 10.31 4.77
C LEU A 44 -2.15 9.03 5.59
N VAL A 45 -1.22 8.65 6.48
CA VAL A 45 -1.34 7.39 7.23
C VAL A 45 -2.63 7.32 8.03
N GLN A 46 -2.97 8.37 8.78
CA GLN A 46 -4.21 8.40 9.57
C GLN A 46 -5.46 8.26 8.69
N GLN A 47 -5.42 8.77 7.46
CA GLN A 47 -6.54 8.69 6.54
C GLN A 47 -6.73 7.28 5.98
N PHE A 48 -5.66 6.56 5.64
CA PHE A 48 -5.75 5.28 4.93
C PHE A 48 -5.61 4.04 5.81
N ASP A 49 -4.99 4.14 6.98
CA ASP A 49 -4.81 2.99 7.89
C ASP A 49 -6.10 2.21 8.17
N PRO A 50 -7.27 2.85 8.41
CA PRO A 50 -8.50 2.11 8.68
C PRO A 50 -9.04 1.32 7.49
N PHE A 51 -8.58 1.62 6.27
CA PHE A 51 -9.09 1.06 5.02
C PHE A 51 -8.18 0.00 4.40
N LEU A 52 -6.96 -0.17 4.91
CA LEU A 52 -5.96 -1.08 4.35
C LEU A 52 -5.84 -2.35 5.20
N SER A 53 -5.94 -3.50 4.53
CA SER A 53 -5.74 -4.81 5.14
C SER A 53 -5.08 -5.76 4.15
N GLU A 54 -4.09 -6.52 4.61
CA GLU A 54 -3.50 -7.61 3.83
C GLU A 54 -4.51 -8.74 3.57
N GLY A 55 -4.45 -9.35 2.38
CA GLY A 55 -5.23 -10.53 2.00
C GLY A 55 -6.68 -10.26 1.60
N LYS A 56 -7.07 -9.00 1.42
CA LYS A 56 -8.36 -8.61 0.80
C LYS A 56 -8.24 -8.42 -0.70
#